data_AF-A0A2E5HK88-F1
#
_entry.id   AF-A0A2E5HK88-F1
#
_cell.length_a   1.000
_cell.length_b   1.000
_cell.length_c   1.000
_cell.angle_alpha   90.00
_cell.angle_beta   90.00
_cell.angle_gamma   90.00
#
_symmetry.space_group_name_H-M   'P 1'
#
loop_
_entity.id
_entity.type
_entity.pdbx_description
1 polymer ?
#
loop_
_entity_poly.entity_id
_entity_poly.type
_entity_poly.pdbx_seq_one_letter_code
_entity_poly.pdbx_strand_id
1 'polypeptide(L)'
;MLSSNDTTRALGLSVTLALLAFTACSGDEGGSESTSENNGGCVEGAMGCPCHPDGTCDSLGGVAMECVADVCAAPGATNNNTGGTTTTGTSTGGTTPSVEIELRVATTEARSCEVVLRDPAAAIQRVDFGDAVMGQHRRHGERVAVAFVARADSAIADGAVTLDAQGDTGGVQLIVNRCADRRGQEIAMDAPVSVHTP
;
A
#
# COMPACT_ATOMS: atom_id res chain seq x y z
N MET A 1 35.10 37.02 -40.53
CA MET A 1 35.58 37.32 -39.15
C MET A 1 35.15 36.17 -38.27
N LEU A 2 36.10 35.33 -37.85
CA LEU A 2 35.88 34.22 -36.94
C LEU A 2 35.71 34.76 -35.51
N SER A 3 34.79 34.19 -34.73
CA SER A 3 34.99 34.01 -33.29
C SER A 3 34.01 32.97 -32.74
N SER A 4 34.47 31.73 -32.67
CA SER A 4 33.90 30.68 -31.80
C SER A 4 34.36 30.97 -30.36
N ASN A 5 33.44 30.95 -29.41
CA ASN A 5 33.78 30.82 -27.99
C ASN A 5 33.21 29.51 -27.45
N ASP A 6 34.05 28.48 -27.54
CA ASP A 6 34.01 27.31 -26.67
C ASP A 6 34.32 27.75 -25.23
N THR A 7 33.50 27.37 -24.27
CA THR A 7 33.86 27.44 -22.84
C THR A 7 33.37 26.19 -22.14
N THR A 8 34.00 25.06 -22.48
CA THR A 8 33.86 23.78 -21.81
C THR A 8 34.73 23.81 -20.54
N ARG A 9 34.14 24.16 -19.40
CA ARG A 9 34.77 23.97 -18.08
C ARG A 9 34.44 22.57 -17.57
N ALA A 10 35.36 21.64 -17.84
CA ALA A 10 35.40 20.35 -17.16
C ALA A 10 35.87 20.56 -15.71
N LEU A 11 34.95 20.48 -14.75
CA LEU A 11 35.28 20.33 -13.34
C LEU A 11 35.43 18.83 -13.05
N GLY A 12 36.68 18.38 -13.00
CA GLY A 12 37.04 17.06 -12.51
C GLY A 12 36.77 16.97 -11.01
N LEU A 13 35.76 16.18 -10.64
CA LEU A 13 35.47 15.85 -9.25
C LEU A 13 36.07 14.46 -8.97
N SER A 14 37.29 14.44 -8.45
CA SER A 14 37.92 13.23 -7.91
C SER A 14 37.22 12.86 -6.61
N VAL A 15 36.27 11.93 -6.66
CA VAL A 15 35.67 11.33 -5.47
C VAL A 15 36.63 10.28 -4.93
N THR A 16 37.26 10.60 -3.81
CA THR A 16 38.13 9.68 -3.06
C THR A 16 37.25 8.62 -2.39
N LEU A 17 37.35 7.38 -2.89
CA LEU A 17 36.63 6.22 -2.35
C LEU A 17 37.27 5.80 -1.02
N ALA A 18 36.66 6.14 0.10
CA ALA A 18 37.06 5.66 1.42
C ALA A 18 36.51 4.24 1.63
N LEU A 19 37.41 3.26 1.56
CA LEU A 19 37.15 1.86 1.90
C LEU A 19 36.97 1.73 3.43
N LEU A 20 35.73 1.68 3.91
CA LEU A 20 35.42 1.29 5.29
C LEU A 20 35.26 -0.22 5.35
N ALA A 21 36.24 -0.88 5.99
CA ALA A 21 36.20 -2.29 6.31
C ALA A 21 35.14 -2.54 7.40
N PHE A 22 34.04 -3.20 7.04
CA PHE A 22 33.08 -3.74 8.00
C PHE A 22 33.69 -4.98 8.65
N THR A 23 33.98 -4.85 9.94
CA THR A 23 34.33 -5.95 10.84
C THR A 23 33.11 -6.82 11.02
N ALA A 24 33.25 -8.10 10.70
CA ALA A 24 32.24 -9.13 10.94
C ALA A 24 32.06 -9.33 12.46
N CYS A 25 30.88 -9.00 12.98
CA CYS A 25 30.41 -9.51 14.25
C CYS A 25 29.69 -10.83 13.98
N SER A 26 30.40 -11.94 14.16
CA SER A 26 29.82 -13.26 14.35
C SER A 26 29.06 -13.26 15.67
N GLY A 27 27.73 -13.24 15.61
CA GLY A 27 26.84 -13.34 16.76
C GLY A 27 26.00 -14.61 16.66
N ASP A 28 26.35 -15.57 17.51
CA ASP A 28 25.73 -16.87 17.74
C ASP A 28 24.23 -16.82 18.11
N GLU A 29 23.53 -17.84 17.59
CA GLU A 29 22.56 -18.75 18.23
C GLU A 29 21.35 -18.20 19.01
N GLY A 30 20.18 -18.74 18.65
CA GLY A 30 19.06 -18.96 19.58
C GLY A 30 17.78 -18.18 19.27
N GLY A 31 17.08 -18.57 18.21
CA GLY A 31 15.71 -18.10 17.94
C GLY A 31 14.78 -19.28 17.71
N SER A 32 14.08 -19.70 18.76
CA SER A 32 13.09 -20.77 18.79
C SER A 32 12.24 -20.85 17.53
N GLU A 33 12.24 -22.02 16.90
CA GLU A 33 11.25 -22.41 15.89
C GLU A 33 9.88 -22.48 16.58
N SER A 34 9.18 -21.36 16.61
CA SER A 34 7.73 -21.35 16.73
C SER A 34 7.18 -21.75 15.37
N THR A 35 7.10 -23.06 15.12
CA THR A 35 6.13 -23.59 14.15
C THR A 35 4.74 -23.30 14.71
N SER A 36 4.28 -22.06 14.53
CA SER A 36 2.87 -21.71 14.67
C SER A 36 2.18 -22.39 13.50
N GLU A 37 1.82 -23.64 13.70
CA GLU A 37 0.68 -24.23 13.02
C GLU A 37 -0.51 -23.32 13.32
N ASN A 38 -0.71 -22.28 12.50
CA ASN A 38 -1.89 -21.42 12.48
C ASN A 38 -3.13 -22.18 11.98
N ASN A 39 -3.28 -23.44 12.40
CA ASN A 39 -4.58 -24.07 12.61
C ASN A 39 -5.00 -23.83 14.06
N GLY A 40 -4.91 -22.57 14.51
CA GLY A 40 -5.61 -22.09 15.68
C GLY A 40 -7.10 -22.12 15.36
N GLY A 41 -7.68 -23.32 15.38
CA GLY A 41 -9.10 -23.52 15.21
C GLY A 41 -9.84 -22.63 16.20
N CYS A 42 -10.65 -21.73 15.68
CA CYS A 42 -11.55 -20.94 16.49
C CYS A 42 -12.45 -21.91 17.26
N VAL A 43 -12.43 -21.86 18.59
CA VAL A 43 -13.35 -22.64 19.40
C VAL A 43 -14.74 -22.00 19.26
N GLU A 44 -15.71 -22.76 18.79
CA GLU A 44 -17.10 -22.33 18.67
C GLU A 44 -17.59 -21.75 20.01
N GLY A 45 -18.24 -20.59 19.98
CA GLY A 45 -18.66 -19.83 21.15
C GLY A 45 -17.64 -18.82 21.69
N ALA A 46 -16.36 -18.90 21.32
CA ALA A 46 -15.35 -17.95 21.80
C ALA A 46 -15.43 -16.59 21.06
N MET A 47 -14.94 -15.52 21.71
CA MET A 47 -14.91 -14.17 21.12
C MET A 47 -14.22 -14.17 19.74
N GLY A 48 -14.91 -13.68 18.72
CA GLY A 48 -14.42 -13.65 17.33
C GLY A 48 -14.57 -14.98 16.56
N CYS A 49 -15.16 -16.00 17.18
CA CYS A 49 -15.43 -17.31 16.59
C CYS A 49 -16.92 -17.50 16.24
N PRO A 50 -17.27 -18.54 15.46
CA PRO A 50 -18.64 -18.88 15.18
C PRO A 50 -19.45 -19.11 16.45
N CYS A 51 -20.72 -18.70 16.45
CA CYS A 51 -21.63 -18.98 17.55
C CYS A 51 -21.92 -20.48 17.68
N HIS A 52 -22.38 -20.89 18.87
CA HIS A 52 -22.92 -22.24 19.07
C HIS A 52 -24.16 -22.47 18.18
N PRO A 53 -24.54 -23.74 17.92
CA PRO A 53 -25.69 -24.06 17.07
C PRO A 53 -27.04 -23.57 17.65
N ASP A 54 -27.08 -23.25 18.94
CA ASP A 54 -28.23 -22.66 19.62
C ASP A 54 -28.26 -21.12 19.59
N GLY A 55 -27.30 -20.50 18.90
CA GLY A 55 -27.18 -19.04 18.77
C GLY A 55 -26.59 -18.36 20.00
N THR A 56 -25.90 -19.09 20.88
CA THR A 56 -25.26 -18.55 22.08
C THR A 56 -23.74 -18.46 21.95
N CYS A 57 -23.11 -17.78 22.91
CA CYS A 57 -21.67 -17.57 22.98
C CYS A 57 -21.17 -17.79 24.41
N ASP A 58 -19.93 -18.27 24.54
CA ASP A 58 -19.30 -18.49 25.83
C ASP A 58 -19.00 -17.14 26.51
N SER A 59 -19.34 -17.03 27.79
CA SER A 59 -19.04 -15.83 28.56
C SER A 59 -17.54 -15.68 28.77
N LEU A 60 -16.98 -14.50 28.46
CA LEU A 60 -15.58 -14.21 28.73
C LEU A 60 -15.46 -13.36 30.00
N GLY A 61 -14.84 -13.90 31.05
CA GLY A 61 -14.61 -13.16 32.30
C GLY A 61 -15.89 -12.70 33.01
N GLY A 62 -17.00 -13.45 32.86
CA GLY A 62 -18.30 -13.10 33.47
C GLY A 62 -19.13 -12.10 32.66
N VAL A 63 -18.66 -11.70 31.48
CA VAL A 63 -19.45 -10.90 30.52
C VAL A 63 -20.18 -11.87 29.60
N ALA A 64 -21.51 -11.76 29.54
CA ALA A 64 -22.30 -12.50 28.56
C ALA A 64 -21.99 -11.97 27.17
N MET A 65 -21.62 -12.85 26.24
CA MET A 65 -21.34 -12.51 24.86
C MET A 65 -22.62 -12.68 24.02
N GLU A 66 -22.75 -11.91 22.95
CA GLU A 66 -23.90 -11.96 22.03
C GLU A 66 -23.46 -12.54 20.68
N CYS A 67 -24.30 -13.41 20.12
CA CYS A 67 -24.12 -13.88 18.76
C CYS A 67 -24.63 -12.82 17.77
N VAL A 68 -23.73 -12.23 16.99
CA VAL A 68 -24.07 -11.19 16.00
C VAL A 68 -23.50 -11.59 14.64
N ALA A 69 -24.39 -11.80 13.67
CA ALA A 69 -24.09 -12.33 12.33
C ALA A 69 -23.15 -13.55 12.37
N ASP A 70 -23.57 -14.57 13.13
CA ASP A 70 -22.87 -15.85 13.29
C ASP A 70 -21.48 -15.77 13.94
N VAL A 71 -21.14 -14.63 14.56
CA VAL A 71 -19.87 -14.44 15.29
C VAL A 71 -20.13 -13.95 16.72
N CYS A 72 -19.40 -14.51 17.68
CA CYS A 72 -19.48 -14.10 19.07
C CYS A 72 -18.78 -12.78 19.34
N ALA A 73 -19.54 -11.79 19.82
CA ALA A 73 -19.07 -10.43 20.08
C ALA A 73 -19.52 -9.94 21.47
N ALA A 74 -18.85 -8.91 21.98
CA ALA A 74 -19.23 -8.30 23.26
C ALA A 74 -20.60 -7.59 23.12
N PRO A 75 -21.39 -7.46 24.20
CA PRO A 75 -22.67 -6.76 24.16
C PRO A 75 -22.52 -5.34 23.61
N GLY A 76 -23.35 -5.00 22.63
CA GLY A 76 -23.31 -3.68 21.98
C GLY A 76 -22.15 -3.48 20.99
N ALA A 77 -21.33 -4.50 20.72
CA ALA A 77 -20.39 -4.47 19.60
C ALA A 77 -21.16 -4.60 18.28
N THR A 78 -21.19 -3.52 17.49
CA THR A 78 -21.62 -3.60 16.10
C THR A 78 -20.52 -4.30 15.31
N ASN A 79 -20.78 -5.49 14.82
CA ASN A 79 -19.86 -6.22 13.97
C ASN A 79 -19.79 -5.54 12.58
N ASN A 80 -18.74 -4.75 12.34
CA ASN A 80 -18.44 -4.25 10.99
C ASN A 80 -17.91 -5.34 10.03
N ASN A 81 -17.97 -6.61 10.45
CA ASN A 81 -17.56 -7.78 9.68
C ASN A 81 -18.78 -8.61 9.25
N THR A 82 -19.73 -7.98 8.55
CA THR A 82 -20.73 -8.75 7.79
C THR A 82 -20.14 -9.09 6.44
N GLY A 83 -19.58 -10.30 6.34
CA GLY A 83 -19.42 -10.97 5.06
C GLY A 83 -20.80 -11.15 4.42
N GLY A 84 -21.14 -10.27 3.48
CA GLY A 84 -22.09 -10.52 2.40
C GLY A 84 -23.52 -10.93 2.78
N THR A 85 -24.38 -9.97 3.11
CA THR A 85 -25.72 -9.93 2.49
C THR A 85 -26.22 -8.48 2.46
N THR A 86 -26.44 -7.98 1.26
CA THR A 86 -26.89 -6.61 0.95
C THR A 86 -28.27 -6.33 1.54
N THR A 87 -28.32 -5.80 2.76
CA THR A 87 -29.55 -5.21 3.30
C THR A 87 -29.33 -3.72 3.50
N THR A 88 -30.01 -2.95 2.66
CA THR A 88 -30.00 -1.49 2.57
C THR A 88 -30.56 -0.86 3.86
N GLY A 89 -29.74 -0.81 4.91
CA GLY A 89 -29.94 0.08 6.04
C GLY A 89 -29.49 1.49 5.64
N THR A 90 -30.44 2.37 5.34
CA THR A 90 -30.16 3.79 5.07
C THR A 90 -29.73 4.47 6.37
N SER A 91 -28.45 4.34 6.69
CA SER A 91 -27.76 5.29 7.57
C SER A 91 -27.65 6.60 6.81
N THR A 92 -28.40 7.62 7.22
CA THR A 92 -28.24 9.02 6.75
C THR A 92 -26.98 9.67 7.31
N GLY A 93 -25.92 8.90 7.56
CA GLY A 93 -24.57 9.43 7.69
C GLY A 93 -24.10 9.74 6.29
N GLY A 94 -23.95 11.02 5.95
CA GLY A 94 -23.53 11.44 4.62
C GLY A 94 -22.20 10.78 4.25
N THR A 95 -22.27 9.70 3.49
CA THR A 95 -21.10 9.03 2.93
C THR A 95 -20.54 9.97 1.89
N THR A 96 -19.40 10.59 2.20
CA THR A 96 -18.61 11.25 1.17
C THR A 96 -18.34 10.20 0.08
N PRO A 97 -18.67 10.48 -1.20
CA PRO A 97 -18.42 9.52 -2.26
C PRO A 97 -16.93 9.21 -2.31
N SER A 98 -16.60 7.92 -2.33
CA SER A 98 -15.26 7.43 -2.61
C SER A 98 -15.06 7.34 -4.12
N VAL A 99 -13.93 7.84 -4.60
CA VAL A 99 -13.48 7.76 -5.98
C VAL A 99 -12.21 6.93 -6.00
N GLU A 100 -12.18 5.89 -6.82
CA GLU A 100 -10.97 5.12 -7.06
C GLU A 100 -10.13 5.81 -8.14
N ILE A 101 -8.83 5.93 -7.91
CA ILE A 101 -7.86 6.46 -8.87
C ILE A 101 -6.85 5.36 -9.16
N GLU A 102 -6.59 5.09 -10.43
CA GLU A 102 -5.60 4.11 -10.85
C GLU A 102 -4.28 4.78 -11.25
N LEU A 103 -3.15 4.18 -10.87
CA LEU A 103 -1.85 4.49 -11.47
C LEU A 103 -1.57 3.53 -12.63
N ARG A 104 -1.39 4.06 -13.83
CA ARG A 104 -1.09 3.28 -15.04
C ARG A 104 0.38 3.42 -15.40
N VAL A 105 1.05 2.30 -15.62
CA VAL A 105 2.46 2.27 -16.02
C VAL A 105 2.53 2.09 -17.54
N ALA A 106 3.00 3.11 -18.25
CA ALA A 106 2.92 3.19 -19.71
C ALA A 106 3.86 2.23 -20.45
N THR A 107 4.76 1.54 -19.74
CA THR A 107 5.79 0.66 -20.33
C THR A 107 5.80 -0.72 -19.71
N THR A 108 5.99 -1.73 -20.55
CA THR A 108 6.16 -3.13 -20.13
C THR A 108 7.56 -3.43 -19.59
N GLU A 109 8.51 -2.50 -19.74
CA GLU A 109 9.88 -2.64 -19.26
C GLU A 109 10.02 -2.35 -17.75
N ALA A 110 9.07 -1.61 -17.16
CA ALA A 110 9.12 -1.23 -15.76
C ALA A 110 9.02 -2.44 -14.81
N ARG A 111 9.86 -2.42 -13.77
CA ARG A 111 9.86 -3.38 -12.66
C ARG A 111 9.69 -2.71 -11.30
N SER A 112 10.06 -1.45 -11.19
CA SER A 112 9.73 -0.61 -10.04
C SER A 112 9.40 0.80 -10.48
N CYS A 113 8.57 1.48 -9.71
CA CYS A 113 8.28 2.88 -9.90
C CYS A 113 8.22 3.62 -8.57
N GLU A 114 8.67 4.87 -8.60
CA GLU A 114 8.55 5.85 -7.53
C GLU A 114 7.75 7.03 -8.07
N VAL A 115 6.64 7.33 -7.42
CA VAL A 115 5.79 8.47 -7.77
C VAL A 115 5.58 9.38 -6.58
N VAL A 116 5.40 10.67 -6.87
CA VAL A 116 4.92 11.63 -5.88
C VAL A 116 3.71 12.33 -6.46
N LEU A 117 2.61 12.26 -5.73
CA LEU A 117 1.38 12.97 -6.01
C LEU A 117 1.32 14.22 -5.13
N ARG A 118 0.88 15.33 -5.69
CA ARG A 118 0.38 16.48 -4.95
C ARG A 118 -1.12 16.29 -4.73
N ASP A 119 -1.56 16.45 -3.49
CA ASP A 119 -2.94 16.26 -3.04
C ASP A 119 -3.26 17.33 -1.99
N PRO A 120 -3.61 18.56 -2.42
CA PRO A 120 -3.80 19.70 -1.53
C PRO A 120 -5.05 19.57 -0.65
N ALA A 121 -6.06 18.82 -1.11
CA ALA A 121 -7.29 18.57 -0.38
C ALA A 121 -7.18 17.39 0.62
N ALA A 122 -6.02 16.71 0.65
CA ALA A 122 -5.85 15.45 1.38
C ALA A 122 -6.95 14.43 1.00
N ALA A 123 -7.35 14.41 -0.27
CA ALA A 123 -8.41 13.55 -0.77
C ALA A 123 -8.02 12.07 -0.71
N ILE A 124 -6.75 11.73 -0.97
CA ILE A 124 -6.25 10.35 -0.95
C ILE A 124 -6.22 9.83 0.49
N GLN A 125 -7.12 8.90 0.82
CA GLN A 125 -7.21 8.29 2.14
C GLN A 125 -6.34 7.05 2.25
N ARG A 126 -6.21 6.28 1.16
CA ARG A 126 -5.51 4.99 1.14
C ARG A 126 -4.87 4.72 -0.21
N VAL A 127 -3.79 3.94 -0.19
CA VAL A 127 -3.14 3.38 -1.38
C VAL A 127 -3.13 1.88 -1.22
N ASP A 128 -3.72 1.18 -2.17
CA ASP A 128 -3.79 -0.28 -2.22
C ASP A 128 -2.83 -0.81 -3.30
N PHE A 129 -2.18 -1.92 -2.97
CA PHE A 129 -1.22 -2.59 -3.85
C PHE A 129 -1.80 -3.95 -4.22
N GLY A 130 -1.99 -4.18 -5.52
CA GLY A 130 -2.46 -5.48 -6.02
C GLY A 130 -1.44 -6.59 -5.79
N ASP A 131 -1.89 -7.83 -5.96
CA ASP A 131 -1.09 -9.03 -5.64
C ASP A 131 0.22 -9.13 -6.42
N ALA A 132 0.29 -8.54 -7.62
CA ALA A 132 1.47 -8.59 -8.49
C ALA A 132 2.62 -7.67 -8.05
N VAL A 133 2.36 -6.75 -7.11
CA VAL A 133 3.35 -5.77 -6.64
C VAL A 133 3.49 -5.79 -5.12
N MET A 134 4.63 -5.28 -4.65
CA MET A 134 4.84 -4.86 -3.27
C MET A 134 5.10 -3.37 -3.30
N GLY A 135 4.60 -2.65 -2.31
CA GLY A 135 4.85 -1.22 -2.24
C GLY A 135 4.64 -0.64 -0.87
N GLN A 136 4.97 0.64 -0.77
CA GLN A 136 4.75 1.46 0.40
C GLN A 136 4.32 2.86 -0.06
N HIS A 137 3.55 3.53 0.79
CA HIS A 137 3.24 4.93 0.59
C HIS A 137 3.52 5.71 1.87
N ARG A 138 3.82 7.01 1.72
CA ARG A 138 3.94 7.95 2.83
C ARG A 138 3.36 9.31 2.44
N ARG A 139 2.62 9.90 3.37
CA ARG A 139 2.14 11.27 3.27
C ARG A 139 3.06 12.22 4.03
N HIS A 140 3.33 13.38 3.44
CA HIS A 140 3.97 14.51 4.09
C HIS A 140 3.32 15.82 3.60
N GLY A 141 2.40 16.37 4.40
CA GLY A 141 1.57 17.51 4.01
C GLY A 141 0.72 17.20 2.77
N GLU A 142 0.79 18.08 1.76
CA GLU A 142 0.10 17.92 0.47
C GLU A 142 0.76 16.91 -0.46
N ARG A 143 1.75 16.12 -0.02
CA ARG A 143 2.47 15.17 -0.89
C ARG A 143 2.24 13.74 -0.43
N VAL A 144 1.95 12.86 -1.40
CA VAL A 144 1.86 11.41 -1.22
C VAL A 144 2.94 10.77 -2.08
N ALA A 145 3.97 10.23 -1.44
CA ALA A 145 4.99 9.42 -2.10
C ALA A 145 4.53 7.96 -2.12
N VAL A 146 4.60 7.32 -3.28
CA VAL A 146 4.28 5.90 -3.46
C VAL A 146 5.45 5.24 -4.19
N ALA A 147 5.96 4.15 -3.62
CA ALA A 147 6.99 3.33 -4.23
C ALA A 147 6.48 1.90 -4.34
N PHE A 148 6.65 1.28 -5.50
CA PHE A 148 6.21 -0.10 -5.74
C PHE A 148 7.15 -0.83 -6.69
N VAL A 149 7.21 -2.15 -6.52
CA VAL A 149 8.05 -3.08 -7.28
C VAL A 149 7.24 -4.33 -7.61
N ALA A 150 7.42 -4.86 -8.81
CA ALA A 150 6.85 -6.13 -9.22
C ALA A 150 7.42 -7.26 -8.34
N ARG A 151 6.57 -8.19 -7.89
CA ARG A 151 7.00 -9.36 -7.10
C ARG A 151 7.82 -10.37 -7.91
N ALA A 152 7.60 -10.39 -9.21
CA ALA A 152 8.33 -11.21 -10.16
C ALA A 152 9.03 -10.31 -11.19
N ASP A 153 9.97 -10.86 -11.96
CA ASP A 153 10.56 -10.18 -13.12
C ASP A 153 9.55 -10.11 -14.28
N SER A 154 8.45 -9.38 -14.07
CA SER A 154 7.35 -9.19 -15.01
C SER A 154 6.95 -7.72 -15.08
N ALA A 155 6.31 -7.34 -16.18
CA ALA A 155 5.73 -6.02 -16.31
C ALA A 155 4.74 -5.74 -15.17
N ILE A 156 4.68 -4.48 -14.73
CA ILE A 156 3.66 -4.02 -13.79
C ILE A 156 2.36 -3.83 -14.59
N ALA A 157 1.30 -4.53 -14.18
CA ALA A 157 0.00 -4.43 -14.84
C ALA A 157 -0.71 -3.11 -14.52
N ASP A 158 -1.59 -2.66 -15.43
CA ASP A 158 -2.53 -1.59 -15.14
C ASP A 158 -3.36 -1.92 -13.89
N GLY A 159 -3.64 -0.92 -13.06
CA GLY A 159 -4.40 -1.10 -11.82
C GLY A 159 -3.64 -1.86 -10.73
N ALA A 160 -2.35 -2.16 -10.91
CA ALA A 160 -1.53 -2.77 -9.84
C ALA A 160 -1.39 -1.88 -8.61
N VAL A 161 -1.62 -0.57 -8.76
CA VAL A 161 -1.72 0.39 -7.65
C VAL A 161 -2.97 1.23 -7.83
N THR A 162 -3.83 1.21 -6.82
CA THR A 162 -5.04 2.04 -6.76
C THR A 162 -4.99 2.96 -5.56
N LEU A 163 -5.66 4.10 -5.66
CA LEU A 163 -5.81 5.06 -4.58
C LEU A 163 -7.29 5.26 -4.30
N ASP A 164 -7.66 5.12 -3.04
CA ASP A 164 -8.99 5.45 -2.54
C ASP A 164 -8.97 6.93 -2.14
N ALA A 165 -9.76 7.73 -2.85
CA ALA A 165 -9.88 9.16 -2.58
C ALA A 165 -11.31 9.53 -2.18
N GLN A 166 -11.43 10.51 -1.29
CA GLN A 166 -12.71 11.04 -0.83
C GLN A 166 -12.76 12.54 -1.03
N GLY A 167 -13.92 13.05 -1.41
CA GLY A 167 -14.11 14.49 -1.65
C GLY A 167 -13.61 14.93 -3.03
N ASP A 168 -13.03 16.13 -3.11
CA ASP A 168 -12.57 16.72 -4.36
C ASP A 168 -11.19 16.18 -4.78
N THR A 169 -11.15 15.43 -5.87
CA THR A 169 -9.92 14.87 -6.45
C THR A 169 -9.32 15.75 -7.55
N GLY A 170 -9.97 16.84 -7.96
CA GLY A 170 -9.52 17.70 -9.06
C GLY A 170 -8.16 18.37 -8.83
N GLY A 171 -7.68 18.41 -7.59
CA GLY A 171 -6.37 18.91 -7.21
C GLY A 171 -5.24 17.87 -7.23
N VAL A 172 -5.53 16.59 -7.46
CA VAL A 172 -4.52 15.52 -7.43
C VAL A 172 -3.66 15.58 -8.69
N GLN A 173 -2.35 15.74 -8.53
CA GLN A 173 -1.40 15.90 -9.65
C GLN A 173 -0.17 15.01 -9.47
N LEU A 174 0.26 14.36 -10.52
CA LEU A 174 1.53 13.63 -10.54
C LEU A 174 2.69 14.61 -10.75
N ILE A 175 3.59 14.73 -9.77
CA ILE A 175 4.70 15.69 -9.79
C ILE A 175 6.09 15.02 -9.89
N VAL A 176 6.19 13.73 -9.58
CA VAL A 176 7.37 12.90 -9.83
C VAL A 176 6.90 11.54 -10.33
N ASN A 177 7.55 11.00 -11.36
CA ASN A 177 7.31 9.67 -11.90
C ASN A 177 8.59 9.05 -12.46
N ARG A 178 9.28 8.25 -11.66
CA ARG A 178 10.47 7.53 -12.09
C ARG A 178 10.17 6.05 -12.10
N CYS A 179 10.53 5.34 -13.15
CA CYS A 179 10.46 3.89 -13.19
C CYS A 179 11.82 3.33 -13.57
N ALA A 180 12.11 2.12 -13.10
CA ALA A 180 13.33 1.39 -13.41
C ALA A 180 13.02 0.04 -14.05
N ASP A 181 13.91 -0.40 -14.92
CA ASP A 181 13.85 -1.69 -15.60
C ASP A 181 14.34 -2.86 -14.70
N ARG A 182 14.40 -4.07 -15.26
CA ARG A 182 14.93 -5.27 -14.58
C ARG A 182 16.40 -5.18 -14.16
N ARG A 183 17.16 -4.22 -14.67
CA ARG A 183 18.55 -3.95 -14.30
C ARG A 183 18.66 -2.83 -13.26
N GLY A 184 17.53 -2.27 -12.82
CA GLY A 184 17.49 -1.10 -11.94
C GLY A 184 17.88 0.20 -12.65
N GLN A 185 17.87 0.23 -13.98
CA GLN A 185 18.17 1.45 -14.74
C GLN A 185 16.90 2.26 -14.93
N GLU A 186 16.99 3.57 -14.70
CA GLU A 186 15.90 4.50 -14.93
C GLU A 186 15.48 4.46 -16.41
N ILE A 187 14.17 4.27 -16.64
CA ILE A 187 13.62 4.24 -17.99
C ILE A 187 13.35 5.68 -18.42
N ALA A 188 14.14 6.16 -19.37
CA ALA A 188 14.06 7.52 -19.88
C ALA A 188 12.79 7.74 -20.71
N MET A 189 11.73 8.21 -20.08
CA MET A 189 10.52 8.69 -20.75
C MET A 189 9.87 9.84 -19.97
N ASP A 190 9.19 10.72 -20.69
CA ASP A 190 8.62 11.95 -20.13
C ASP A 190 7.45 11.71 -19.16
N ALA A 191 6.79 10.53 -19.22
CA ALA A 191 5.73 10.16 -18.29
C ALA A 191 5.52 8.63 -18.21
N PRO A 192 6.34 7.89 -17.44
CA PRO A 192 6.19 6.44 -17.31
C PRO A 192 4.95 6.02 -16.52
N VAL A 193 4.39 6.95 -15.73
CA VAL A 193 3.18 6.73 -14.95
C VAL A 193 2.18 7.85 -15.25
N SER A 194 0.90 7.49 -15.35
CA SER A 194 -0.23 8.43 -15.44
C SER A 194 -1.28 8.13 -14.37
N VAL A 195 -2.04 9.16 -14.01
CA VAL A 195 -3.17 9.08 -13.07
C VAL A 195 -4.44 8.94 -13.89
N HIS A 196 -5.24 7.91 -13.60
CA HIS A 196 -6.52 7.66 -14.28
C HIS A 196 -7.66 7.66 -13.26
N THR A 197 -8.65 8.51 -13.50
CA THR A 197 -9.93 8.49 -12.78
C THR A 197 -10.98 7.85 -13.68
N PRO A 198 -11.86 6.98 -13.16
CA PRO A 198 -12.95 6.37 -13.93
C PRO A 198 -13.94 7.42 -14.46
#